data_AF-A0A7K8VUW6-F1
#
_entry.id   AF-A0A7K8VUW6-F1
#
_cell.length_a   1.000
_cell.length_b   1.000
_cell.length_c   1.000
_cell.angle_alpha   90.00
_cell.angle_beta   90.00
_cell.angle_gamma   90.00
#
_symmetry.space_group_name_H-M   'P 1'
#
loop_
_entity.id
_entity.type
_entity.pdbx_description
1 polymer ?
#
loop_
_entity_poly.entity_id
_entity_poly.type
_entity_poly.pdbx_seq_one_letter_code
_entity_poly.pdbx_strand_id
1 'polypeptide(L)'
;QEGGVDSAFRSTHPGAGTGPVRKLYQVKGKKNIRASEREPSWTSFNTGDCFILDLGQTLFVWCGARCNMLERNRAQELAAAIRDGERGGKAGLEIVVDGEEPPEMLQVLGPKPPLQEGSPEEDVMADQRNAGAAVLYKARTPQDTTVSDATGRMDLSQVATSSPFSQSLLCPDDCFVLDNGAGGKVYVWKGRKANEQERQAALKVAEEVIARMGHSPRTQVEILPQGRETPLFKQFFASWK
;
A
#
# COMPACT_ATOMS: atom_id res chain seq x y z
N GLN A 1 25.96 -12.68 40.94
CA GLN A 1 24.73 -12.01 41.42
C GLN A 1 24.55 -10.80 40.54
N GLU A 2 23.44 -10.58 39.83
CA GLU A 2 22.09 -11.12 39.95
C GLU A 2 21.58 -11.60 38.58
N GLY A 3 20.83 -12.71 38.61
CA GLY A 3 19.90 -13.04 37.54
C GLY A 3 18.57 -12.33 37.79
N GLY A 4 17.75 -12.25 36.75
CA GLY A 4 16.37 -11.77 36.86
C GLY A 4 15.67 -11.81 35.52
N VAL A 5 14.94 -12.90 35.28
CA VAL A 5 13.92 -12.96 34.25
C VAL A 5 12.70 -12.18 34.74
N ASP A 6 12.63 -10.88 34.43
CA ASP A 6 11.41 -10.10 34.66
C ASP A 6 11.05 -9.29 33.42
N SER A 7 10.20 -9.91 32.59
CA SER A 7 9.00 -9.31 31.99
C SER A 7 8.53 -10.21 30.85
N ALA A 8 8.07 -11.41 31.21
CA ALA A 8 7.52 -12.40 30.29
C ALA A 8 6.02 -12.20 30.01
N PHE A 9 5.51 -10.97 30.10
CA PHE A 9 4.16 -10.62 29.64
C PHE A 9 4.15 -9.20 29.05
N ARG A 10 4.37 -9.08 27.74
CA ARG A 10 3.88 -7.92 26.99
C ARG A 10 2.37 -8.03 26.93
N SER A 11 1.70 -7.21 27.74
CA SER A 11 0.29 -6.88 27.58
C SER A 11 0.03 -6.51 26.12
N THR A 12 -0.98 -7.13 25.50
CA THR A 12 -1.40 -6.88 24.13
C THR A 12 -2.00 -5.49 24.02
N HIS A 13 -1.15 -4.49 23.75
CA HIS A 13 -1.59 -3.23 23.18
C HIS A 13 -1.47 -3.31 21.65
N PRO A 14 -2.57 -3.10 20.91
CA PRO A 14 -2.51 -2.94 19.47
C PRO A 14 -1.88 -1.58 19.18
N GLY A 15 -0.66 -1.57 18.64
CA GLY A 15 0.05 -0.33 18.41
C GLY A 15 1.14 -0.47 17.35
N ALA A 16 0.80 -0.06 16.14
CA ALA A 16 1.74 0.61 15.25
C ALA A 16 1.04 1.87 14.70
N GLY A 17 1.19 2.98 15.42
CA GLY A 17 0.64 4.30 15.09
C GLY A 17 -0.22 4.90 16.20
N THR A 18 0.40 5.50 17.22
CA THR A 18 -0.28 6.14 18.37
C THR A 18 -0.66 7.62 18.11
N GLY A 19 -0.81 8.01 16.84
CA GLY A 19 -1.29 9.33 16.43
C GLY A 19 -2.66 9.24 15.76
N PRO A 20 -3.41 10.35 15.66
CA PRO A 20 -4.62 10.38 14.85
C PRO A 20 -4.28 9.95 13.42
N VAL A 21 -5.07 9.02 12.89
CA VAL A 21 -4.93 8.56 11.52
C VAL A 21 -5.20 9.75 10.60
N ARG A 22 -4.26 10.01 9.69
CA ARG A 22 -4.40 11.03 8.66
C ARG A 22 -3.62 10.58 7.43
N LYS A 23 -4.31 9.99 6.47
CA LYS A 23 -3.72 9.52 5.21
C LYS A 23 -4.51 10.06 4.03
N LEU A 24 -3.81 10.36 2.93
CA LEU A 24 -4.42 10.74 1.67
C LEU A 24 -3.99 9.76 0.59
N TYR A 25 -4.94 9.26 -0.18
CA TYR A 25 -4.66 8.40 -1.33
C TYR A 25 -5.15 9.09 -2.60
N GLN A 26 -4.27 9.25 -3.59
CA GLN A 26 -4.65 9.65 -4.94
C GLN A 26 -5.00 8.40 -5.75
N VAL A 27 -6.21 8.36 -6.29
CA VAL A 27 -6.73 7.30 -7.14
C VAL A 27 -6.70 7.79 -8.58
N LYS A 28 -5.75 7.26 -9.37
CA LYS A 28 -5.47 7.74 -10.72
C LYS A 28 -5.28 6.63 -11.73
N GLY A 29 -5.80 6.83 -12.94
CA GLY A 29 -5.55 6.00 -14.11
C GLY A 29 -6.72 5.99 -15.09
N LYS A 30 -6.48 5.49 -16.30
CA LYS A 30 -7.52 5.39 -17.33
C LYS A 30 -8.15 4.01 -17.37
N LYS A 31 -7.31 2.97 -17.33
CA LYS A 31 -7.72 1.56 -17.32
C LYS A 31 -7.08 0.80 -16.16
N ASN A 32 -5.83 1.10 -15.85
CA ASN A 32 -5.08 0.48 -14.76
C ASN A 32 -5.01 1.44 -13.57
N ILE A 33 -6.14 1.63 -12.91
CA ILE A 33 -6.28 2.60 -11.82
C ILE A 33 -5.60 2.09 -10.56
N ARG A 34 -4.81 2.95 -9.93
CA ARG A 34 -4.19 2.68 -8.63
C ARG A 34 -4.36 3.81 -7.64
N ALA A 35 -4.39 3.42 -6.39
CA ALA A 35 -4.28 4.30 -5.24
C ALA A 35 -2.82 4.37 -4.78
N SER A 36 -2.31 5.58 -4.72
CA SER A 36 -0.97 5.90 -4.19
C SER A 36 -1.10 6.85 -3.00
N GLU A 37 -0.33 6.58 -1.93
CA GLU A 37 -0.32 7.45 -0.75
C GLU A 37 0.36 8.78 -1.06
N ARG A 38 -0.23 9.88 -0.62
CA ARG A 38 0.22 11.26 -0.82
C ARG A 38 0.22 12.03 0.50
N GLU A 39 0.90 13.17 0.49
CA GLU A 39 0.85 14.08 1.62
C GLU A 39 -0.57 14.61 1.82
N PRO A 40 -1.14 14.60 3.05
CA PRO A 40 -2.51 15.02 3.30
C PRO A 40 -2.63 16.55 3.33
N SER A 41 -2.44 17.16 2.16
CA SER A 41 -2.38 18.60 1.88
C SER A 41 -3.06 18.89 0.53
N TRP A 42 -3.65 20.08 0.39
CA TRP A 42 -4.23 20.55 -0.87
C TRP A 42 -3.23 20.57 -2.04
N THR A 43 -1.93 20.66 -1.76
CA THR A 43 -0.87 20.59 -2.79
C THR A 43 -0.80 19.24 -3.51
N SER A 44 -1.38 18.19 -2.93
CA SER A 44 -1.49 16.87 -3.56
C SER A 44 -2.71 16.73 -4.46
N PHE A 45 -3.73 17.58 -4.30
CA PHE A 45 -4.99 17.48 -5.01
C PHE A 45 -4.92 18.12 -6.40
N ASN A 46 -5.72 17.57 -7.31
CA ASN A 46 -6.02 18.17 -8.61
C ASN A 46 -7.49 17.87 -8.96
N THR A 47 -8.05 18.63 -9.91
CA THR A 47 -9.46 18.48 -10.29
C THR A 47 -9.75 17.28 -11.19
N GLY A 48 -8.73 16.59 -11.69
CA GLY A 48 -8.85 15.49 -12.63
C GLY A 48 -8.87 14.09 -12.01
N ASP A 49 -8.63 13.95 -10.70
CA ASP A 49 -8.53 12.64 -10.05
C ASP A 49 -9.52 12.50 -8.88
N CYS A 50 -9.65 11.27 -8.37
CA CYS A 50 -10.29 11.01 -7.08
C CYS A 50 -9.26 10.88 -5.95
N PHE A 51 -9.66 11.29 -4.76
CA PHE A 51 -8.83 11.20 -3.56
C PHE A 51 -9.61 10.57 -2.41
N ILE A 52 -8.92 9.77 -1.59
CA ILE A 52 -9.47 9.22 -0.35
C ILE A 52 -8.72 9.85 0.82
N LEU A 53 -9.38 10.70 1.59
CA LEU A 53 -8.86 11.23 2.85
C LEU A 53 -9.37 10.36 3.99
N ASP A 54 -8.46 9.64 4.64
CA ASP A 54 -8.75 8.76 5.76
C ASP A 54 -8.33 9.43 7.07
N LEU A 55 -9.33 9.77 7.89
CA LEU A 55 -9.16 10.37 9.22
C LEU A 55 -9.41 9.36 10.35
N GLY A 56 -9.44 8.06 10.04
CA GLY A 56 -9.68 6.97 10.96
C GLY A 56 -11.16 6.74 11.28
N GLN A 57 -11.87 7.77 11.77
CA GLN A 57 -13.31 7.68 12.08
C GLN A 57 -14.19 8.00 10.88
N THR A 58 -13.71 8.81 9.95
CA THR A 58 -14.42 9.18 8.72
C THR A 58 -13.45 9.07 7.55
N LEU A 59 -13.93 8.50 6.44
CA LEU A 59 -13.26 8.51 5.15
C LEU A 59 -14.03 9.42 4.20
N PHE A 60 -13.34 10.34 3.55
CA PHE A 60 -13.89 11.17 2.49
C PHE A 60 -13.36 10.70 1.14
N VAL A 61 -14.26 10.31 0.24
CA VAL A 61 -13.96 10.10 -1.18
C VAL A 61 -14.23 11.39 -1.90
N TRP A 62 -13.19 12.20 -2.07
CA TRP A 62 -13.25 13.45 -2.79
C TRP A 62 -13.14 13.20 -4.30
N CYS A 63 -14.11 13.69 -5.06
CA CYS A 63 -14.21 13.54 -6.50
C CYS A 63 -13.90 14.87 -7.17
N GLY A 64 -12.76 14.97 -7.85
CA GLY A 64 -12.44 16.15 -8.65
C GLY A 64 -13.48 16.42 -9.73
N ALA A 65 -13.67 17.69 -10.08
CA ALA A 65 -14.69 18.11 -11.06
C ALA A 65 -14.56 17.40 -12.43
N ARG A 66 -13.38 16.85 -12.75
CA ARG A 66 -13.06 16.18 -14.02
C ARG A 66 -12.54 14.75 -13.87
N CYS A 67 -12.67 14.17 -12.67
CA CYS A 67 -12.35 12.76 -12.46
C CYS A 67 -13.16 11.84 -13.38
N ASN A 68 -12.55 10.74 -13.79
CA ASN A 68 -13.22 9.79 -14.67
C ASN A 68 -14.08 8.79 -13.87
N MET A 69 -15.07 8.17 -14.53
CA MET A 69 -16.02 7.27 -13.87
C MET A 69 -15.34 6.05 -13.24
N LEU A 70 -14.29 5.53 -13.88
CA LEU A 70 -13.58 4.36 -13.38
C LEU A 70 -12.80 4.71 -12.10
N GLU A 71 -12.18 5.89 -12.04
CA GLU A 71 -11.52 6.39 -10.83
C GLU A 71 -12.51 6.56 -9.68
N ARG A 72 -13.68 7.15 -9.94
CA ARG A 72 -14.73 7.29 -8.93
C ARG A 72 -15.16 5.95 -8.37
N ASN A 73 -15.47 4.99 -9.24
CA ASN A 73 -15.86 3.64 -8.82
C ASN A 73 -14.74 2.99 -8.00
N ARG A 74 -13.50 3.09 -8.45
CA ARG A 74 -12.35 2.50 -7.77
C ARG A 74 -12.08 3.14 -6.42
N ALA A 75 -12.23 4.46 -6.31
CA ALA A 75 -12.05 5.19 -5.06
C ALA A 75 -13.12 4.79 -4.02
N GLN A 76 -14.37 4.65 -4.45
CA GLN A 76 -15.46 4.21 -3.57
C GLN A 76 -15.27 2.76 -3.10
N GLU A 77 -14.94 1.83 -4.01
CA GLU A 77 -14.63 0.44 -3.66
C GLU A 77 -13.48 0.34 -2.65
N LEU A 78 -12.41 1.10 -2.91
CA LEU A 78 -11.22 1.08 -2.06
C LEU A 78 -11.52 1.68 -0.68
N ALA A 79 -12.23 2.81 -0.62
CA ALA A 79 -12.60 3.44 0.64
C ALA A 79 -13.54 2.55 1.47
N ALA A 80 -14.51 1.86 0.83
CA ALA A 80 -15.34 0.86 1.50
C ALA A 80 -14.50 -0.30 2.05
N ALA A 81 -13.53 -0.80 1.26
CA ALA A 81 -12.65 -1.87 1.71
C ALA A 81 -11.74 -1.44 2.88
N ILE A 82 -11.25 -0.19 2.90
CA ILE A 82 -10.47 0.36 4.02
C ILE A 82 -11.37 0.48 5.26
N ARG A 83 -12.58 1.04 5.11
CA ARG A 83 -13.58 1.15 6.19
C ARG A 83 -13.83 -0.23 6.82
N ASP A 84 -14.14 -1.23 6.00
CA ASP A 84 -14.56 -2.55 6.49
C ASP A 84 -13.38 -3.37 7.04
N GLY A 85 -12.23 -3.34 6.36
CA GLY A 85 -11.06 -4.14 6.70
C GLY A 85 -10.16 -3.53 7.77
N GLU A 86 -9.83 -2.24 7.64
CA GLU A 86 -8.85 -1.57 8.51
C GLU A 86 -9.49 -0.73 9.61
N ARG A 87 -10.72 -0.22 9.40
CA ARG A 87 -11.48 0.57 10.38
C ARG A 87 -12.56 -0.22 11.11
N GLY A 88 -12.59 -1.54 10.93
CA GLY A 88 -13.53 -2.43 11.60
C GLY A 88 -14.99 -2.20 11.24
N GLY A 89 -15.28 -1.61 10.07
CA GLY A 89 -16.63 -1.39 9.53
C GLY A 89 -17.43 -0.29 10.22
N LYS A 90 -16.81 0.48 11.14
CA LYS A 90 -17.51 1.49 11.94
C LYS A 90 -17.27 2.92 11.49
N ALA A 91 -16.27 3.15 10.64
CA ALA A 91 -15.97 4.49 10.16
C ALA A 91 -17.06 4.99 9.19
N GLY A 92 -17.35 6.29 9.26
CA GLY A 92 -18.16 6.97 8.26
C GLY A 92 -17.49 6.94 6.88
N LEU A 93 -18.29 6.91 5.83
CA LEU A 93 -17.81 7.00 4.45
C LEU A 93 -18.66 8.03 3.71
N GLU A 94 -18.03 9.14 3.34
CA GLU A 94 -18.68 10.28 2.69
C GLU A 94 -18.11 10.51 1.29
N ILE A 95 -18.97 10.67 0.31
CA ILE A 95 -18.57 11.07 -1.04
C ILE A 95 -18.67 12.60 -1.10
N VAL A 96 -17.56 13.25 -1.43
CA VAL A 96 -17.44 14.71 -1.48
C VAL A 96 -17.19 15.12 -2.92
N VAL A 97 -18.01 16.03 -3.45
CA VAL A 97 -17.80 16.62 -4.78
C VAL A 97 -16.95 17.88 -4.65
N ASP A 98 -16.10 18.14 -5.63
CA ASP A 98 -15.33 19.39 -5.76
C ASP A 98 -16.22 20.63 -5.57
N GLY A 99 -15.99 21.37 -4.48
CA GLY A 99 -16.75 22.57 -4.09
C GLY A 99 -17.77 22.36 -2.96
N GLU A 100 -17.99 21.11 -2.55
CA GLU A 100 -18.90 20.71 -1.48
C GLU A 100 -18.14 20.13 -0.26
N GLU A 101 -16.91 20.59 -0.03
CA GLU A 101 -16.08 20.05 1.04
C GLU A 101 -16.69 20.33 2.44
N PRO A 102 -16.91 19.30 3.27
CA PRO A 102 -17.49 19.49 4.60
C PRO A 102 -16.50 20.19 5.54
N PRO A 103 -16.99 20.90 6.58
CA PRO A 103 -16.13 21.61 7.53
C PRO A 103 -15.04 20.75 8.18
N GLU A 104 -15.31 19.46 8.45
CA GLU A 104 -14.33 18.53 9.02
C GLU A 104 -13.13 18.32 8.08
N MET A 105 -13.38 18.17 6.78
CA MET A 105 -12.31 18.04 5.77
C MET A 105 -11.47 19.33 5.69
N LEU A 106 -12.14 20.49 5.66
CA LEU A 106 -11.48 21.80 5.61
C LEU A 106 -10.71 22.14 6.90
N GLN A 107 -11.16 21.65 8.06
CA GLN A 107 -10.42 21.80 9.32
C GLN A 107 -9.07 21.10 9.27
N VAL A 108 -9.00 19.94 8.61
CA VAL A 108 -7.78 19.15 8.51
C VAL A 108 -6.85 19.65 7.41
N LEU A 109 -7.40 19.92 6.22
CA LEU A 109 -6.61 20.32 5.05
C LEU A 109 -6.34 21.84 4.99
N GLY A 110 -7.09 22.64 5.74
CA GLY A 110 -7.12 24.10 5.62
C GLY A 110 -8.08 24.58 4.54
N PRO A 111 -8.16 25.91 4.32
CA PRO A 111 -9.00 26.48 3.27
C PRO A 111 -8.53 26.00 1.91
N LYS A 112 -9.48 25.58 1.08
CA LYS A 112 -9.20 25.04 -0.25
C LYS A 112 -8.71 26.14 -1.20
N PRO A 113 -7.50 26.01 -1.78
CA PRO A 113 -7.03 26.90 -2.83
C PRO A 113 -7.62 26.51 -4.21
N PRO A 114 -7.45 27.34 -5.24
CA PRO A 114 -7.61 26.89 -6.62
C PRO A 114 -6.68 25.69 -6.89
N LEU A 115 -7.25 24.60 -7.39
CA LEU A 115 -6.51 23.37 -7.65
C LEU A 115 -6.00 23.31 -9.08
N GLN A 116 -4.92 22.57 -9.28
CA GLN A 116 -4.44 22.28 -10.62
C GLN A 116 -5.43 21.41 -11.38
N GLU A 117 -5.42 21.63 -12.68
CA GLU A 117 -6.21 20.95 -13.67
C GLU A 117 -5.56 19.61 -14.03
N GLY A 118 -6.19 18.48 -13.70
CA GLY A 118 -5.75 17.18 -14.21
C GLY A 118 -6.18 16.97 -15.66
N SER A 119 -5.47 16.10 -16.40
CA SER A 119 -5.76 15.80 -17.81
C SER A 119 -5.85 14.29 -18.13
N PRO A 120 -6.63 13.90 -19.17
CA PRO A 120 -6.69 12.52 -19.63
C PRO A 120 -5.34 11.94 -20.10
N GLU A 121 -4.41 12.78 -20.57
CA GLU A 121 -3.06 12.37 -20.94
C GLU A 121 -2.26 11.91 -19.71
N GLU A 122 -2.44 12.57 -18.56
CA GLU A 122 -1.83 12.16 -17.30
C GLU A 122 -2.35 10.81 -16.82
N ASP A 123 -3.61 10.47 -17.08
CA ASP A 123 -4.19 9.16 -16.74
C ASP A 123 -3.57 8.05 -17.59
N VAL A 124 -3.30 8.32 -18.86
CA VAL A 124 -2.58 7.38 -19.75
C VAL A 124 -1.15 7.18 -19.27
N MET A 125 -0.47 8.27 -18.87
CA MET A 125 0.87 8.15 -18.27
C MET A 125 0.84 7.40 -16.94
N ALA A 126 -0.21 7.57 -16.13
CA ALA A 126 -0.40 6.82 -14.90
C ALA A 126 -0.57 5.32 -15.17
N ASP A 127 -1.35 4.92 -16.17
CA ASP A 127 -1.50 3.50 -16.56
C ASP A 127 -0.15 2.86 -16.90
N GLN A 128 0.71 3.55 -17.65
CA GLN A 128 2.04 3.07 -18.04
C GLN A 128 2.93 2.88 -16.81
N ARG A 129 2.94 3.86 -15.88
CA ARG A 129 3.66 3.75 -14.62
C ARG A 129 3.13 2.59 -13.79
N ASN A 130 1.81 2.48 -13.64
CA ASN A 130 1.14 1.46 -12.83
C ASN A 130 1.45 0.03 -13.32
N ALA A 131 1.54 -0.19 -14.63
CA ALA A 131 1.85 -1.52 -15.19
C ALA A 131 3.24 -2.03 -14.76
N GLY A 132 4.25 -1.14 -14.72
CA GLY A 132 5.63 -1.48 -14.36
C GLY A 132 6.03 -1.16 -12.92
N ALA A 133 5.14 -0.57 -12.13
CA ALA A 133 5.48 -0.04 -10.80
C ALA A 133 5.72 -1.11 -9.73
N ALA A 134 5.38 -2.37 -9.98
CA ALA A 134 5.54 -3.41 -8.97
C ALA A 134 6.11 -4.73 -9.49
N VAL A 135 6.99 -5.31 -8.67
CA VAL A 135 7.63 -6.60 -8.87
C VAL A 135 7.33 -7.50 -7.66
N LEU A 136 7.05 -8.77 -7.90
CA LEU A 136 6.82 -9.76 -6.85
C LEU A 136 8.00 -10.72 -6.78
N TYR A 137 8.55 -10.87 -5.57
CA TYR A 137 9.66 -11.77 -5.26
C TYR A 137 9.18 -12.89 -4.33
N LYS A 138 9.69 -14.09 -4.51
CA LYS A 138 9.56 -15.18 -3.53
C LYS A 138 10.76 -15.14 -2.59
N ALA A 139 10.51 -15.13 -1.28
CA ALA A 139 11.57 -15.28 -0.29
C ALA A 139 12.08 -16.72 -0.33
N ARG A 140 13.41 -16.89 -0.48
CA ARG A 140 14.07 -18.19 -0.45
C ARG A 140 14.95 -18.29 0.78
N THR A 141 14.99 -19.48 1.38
CA THR A 141 15.92 -19.75 2.48
C THR A 141 17.33 -19.97 1.93
N PRO A 142 18.39 -19.78 2.75
CA PRO A 142 19.76 -20.13 2.37
C PRO A 142 19.92 -21.56 1.84
N GLN A 143 19.09 -22.49 2.31
CA GLN A 143 19.07 -23.88 1.90
C GLN A 143 18.52 -24.06 0.47
N ASP A 144 17.64 -23.16 0.02
CA ASP A 144 17.06 -23.15 -1.33
C ASP A 144 17.87 -22.31 -2.33
N THR A 145 18.79 -21.46 -1.85
CA THR A 145 19.72 -20.70 -2.69
C THR A 145 21.04 -21.43 -2.82
N THR A 146 21.15 -22.31 -3.82
CA THR A 146 22.43 -22.92 -4.24
C THR A 146 23.35 -21.93 -4.97
N VAL A 147 22.90 -20.69 -5.22
CA VAL A 147 23.63 -19.70 -6.00
C VAL A 147 23.53 -18.34 -5.29
N SER A 148 24.39 -18.09 -4.30
CA SER A 148 24.82 -16.71 -4.06
C SER A 148 25.71 -16.35 -5.23
N ASP A 149 25.53 -15.16 -5.82
CA ASP A 149 26.47 -14.70 -6.83
C ASP A 149 27.90 -14.64 -6.22
N ALA A 150 28.93 -14.61 -7.07
CA ALA A 150 30.32 -14.58 -6.63
C ALA A 150 30.67 -13.36 -5.73
N THR A 151 29.72 -12.44 -5.52
CA THR A 151 29.85 -11.25 -4.66
C THR A 151 29.21 -11.43 -3.28
N GLY A 152 28.60 -12.59 -2.99
CA GLY A 152 27.95 -12.89 -1.71
C GLY A 152 26.57 -12.24 -1.57
N ARG A 153 26.00 -11.74 -2.66
CA ARG A 153 24.71 -11.05 -2.71
C ARG A 153 23.57 -12.05 -2.84
N MET A 154 22.46 -11.81 -2.13
CA MET A 154 21.26 -12.64 -2.18
C MET A 154 20.66 -12.64 -3.58
N ASP A 155 20.35 -13.81 -4.14
CA ASP A 155 19.61 -13.93 -5.39
C ASP A 155 18.13 -13.58 -5.15
N LEU A 156 17.66 -12.53 -5.84
CA LEU A 156 16.28 -12.05 -5.70
C LEU A 156 15.40 -12.80 -6.70
N SER A 157 14.74 -13.86 -6.22
CA SER A 157 13.84 -14.70 -7.02
C SER A 157 12.56 -13.98 -7.44
N GLN A 158 12.61 -13.24 -8.54
CA GLN A 158 11.44 -12.61 -9.16
C GLN A 158 10.47 -13.68 -9.68
N VAL A 159 9.20 -13.59 -9.26
CA VAL A 159 8.12 -14.47 -9.72
C VAL A 159 7.13 -13.75 -10.64
N ALA A 160 7.09 -12.42 -10.60
CA ALA A 160 6.39 -11.59 -11.58
C ALA A 160 7.01 -10.19 -11.65
N THR A 161 7.14 -9.63 -12.86
CA THR A 161 7.82 -8.35 -13.12
C THR A 161 6.87 -7.19 -13.41
N SER A 162 5.58 -7.47 -13.56
CA SER A 162 4.55 -6.47 -13.83
C SER A 162 3.22 -6.89 -13.24
N SER A 163 2.41 -5.89 -12.91
CA SER A 163 1.11 -6.05 -12.25
C SER A 163 -0.01 -5.55 -13.16
N PRO A 164 -1.24 -6.11 -13.07
CA PRO A 164 -1.74 -6.91 -11.94
C PRO A 164 -1.25 -8.36 -11.89
N PHE A 165 -0.93 -8.83 -10.69
CA PHE A 165 -0.48 -10.20 -10.41
C PHE A 165 -1.65 -11.19 -10.29
N SER A 166 -1.36 -12.48 -10.46
CA SER A 166 -2.29 -13.55 -10.06
C SER A 166 -2.16 -13.83 -8.56
N GLN A 167 -3.29 -13.89 -7.84
CA GLN A 167 -3.31 -14.25 -6.41
C GLN A 167 -2.72 -15.66 -6.18
N SER A 168 -2.82 -16.56 -7.16
CA SER A 168 -2.28 -17.92 -7.08
C SER A 168 -0.75 -17.97 -6.96
N LEU A 169 -0.05 -16.86 -7.24
CA LEU A 169 1.40 -16.76 -7.02
C LEU A 169 1.75 -16.78 -5.54
N LEU A 170 0.83 -16.36 -4.65
CA LEU A 170 1.03 -16.34 -3.21
C LEU A 170 0.78 -17.73 -2.60
N CYS A 171 1.79 -18.59 -2.69
CA CYS A 171 1.77 -19.92 -2.10
C CYS A 171 1.69 -19.86 -0.55
N PRO A 172 0.73 -20.53 0.11
CA PRO A 172 0.60 -20.52 1.57
C PRO A 172 1.81 -21.06 2.34
N ASP A 173 2.64 -21.87 1.68
CA ASP A 173 3.83 -22.50 2.24
C ASP A 173 5.06 -21.58 2.17
N ASP A 174 4.97 -20.41 1.53
CA ASP A 174 6.10 -19.52 1.30
C ASP A 174 5.83 -18.08 1.79
N CYS A 175 6.88 -17.24 1.78
CA CYS A 175 6.75 -15.79 1.95
C CYS A 175 7.10 -15.06 0.64
N PHE A 176 6.49 -13.90 0.44
CA PHE A 176 6.67 -13.09 -0.77
C PHE A 176 6.91 -11.62 -0.42
N VAL A 177 7.64 -10.92 -1.29
CA VAL A 177 7.88 -9.49 -1.18
C VAL A 177 7.33 -8.81 -2.42
N LEU A 178 6.39 -7.88 -2.25
CA LEU A 178 5.87 -7.03 -3.31
C LEU A 178 6.60 -5.69 -3.22
N ASP A 179 7.47 -5.44 -4.19
CA ASP A 179 8.16 -4.16 -4.33
C ASP A 179 7.24 -3.15 -5.02
N ASN A 180 6.91 -2.06 -4.32
CA ASN A 180 6.31 -0.84 -4.87
C ASN A 180 7.07 0.38 -4.29
N GLY A 181 8.39 0.25 -4.14
CA GLY A 181 9.23 1.26 -3.47
C GLY A 181 9.24 2.62 -4.17
N ALA A 182 9.03 2.67 -5.49
CA ALA A 182 8.80 3.91 -6.22
C ALA A 182 7.53 4.65 -5.75
N GLY A 183 6.53 3.91 -5.26
CA GLY A 183 5.34 4.42 -4.57
C GLY A 183 5.51 4.54 -3.05
N GLY A 184 6.74 4.41 -2.53
CA GLY A 184 7.08 4.59 -1.12
C GLY A 184 6.75 3.42 -0.21
N LYS A 185 6.39 2.25 -0.75
CA LYS A 185 6.01 1.09 0.08
C LYS A 185 6.44 -0.26 -0.50
N VAL A 186 6.96 -1.12 0.35
CA VAL A 186 7.25 -2.54 0.07
C VAL A 186 6.41 -3.39 1.01
N TYR A 187 5.82 -4.47 0.51
CA TYR A 187 5.00 -5.38 1.33
C TYR A 187 5.68 -6.72 1.50
N VAL A 188 5.63 -7.27 2.71
CA VAL A 188 6.07 -8.62 3.04
C VAL A 188 4.85 -9.47 3.34
N TRP A 189 4.47 -10.32 2.42
CA TRP A 189 3.37 -11.27 2.60
C TRP A 189 3.90 -12.58 3.20
N LYS A 190 3.29 -13.02 4.30
CA LYS A 190 3.70 -14.24 5.03
C LYS A 190 2.63 -15.32 4.88
N GLY A 191 2.97 -16.39 4.17
CA GLY A 191 2.11 -17.57 4.04
C GLY A 191 1.82 -18.19 5.40
N ARG A 192 0.58 -18.67 5.60
CA ARG A 192 0.15 -19.24 6.89
C ARG A 192 0.94 -20.48 7.30
N LYS A 193 1.52 -21.20 6.34
CA LYS A 193 2.34 -22.41 6.55
C LYS A 193 3.84 -22.16 6.38
N ALA A 194 4.24 -20.94 6.00
CA ALA A 194 5.64 -20.58 5.87
C ALA A 194 6.38 -20.71 7.21
N ASN A 195 7.57 -21.29 7.15
CA ASN A 195 8.42 -21.55 8.30
C ASN A 195 9.14 -20.28 8.78
N GLU A 196 9.76 -20.33 9.96
CA GLU A 196 10.40 -19.14 10.56
C GLU A 196 11.60 -18.65 9.73
N GLN A 197 12.35 -19.55 9.08
CA GLN A 197 13.49 -19.16 8.24
C GLN A 197 13.03 -18.36 7.02
N GLU A 198 11.93 -18.78 6.38
CA GLU A 198 11.31 -18.05 5.25
C GLU A 198 10.78 -16.68 5.68
N ARG A 199 10.16 -16.60 6.86
CA ARG A 199 9.63 -15.34 7.41
C ARG A 199 10.76 -14.33 7.67
N GLN A 200 11.90 -14.80 8.18
CA GLN A 200 13.09 -13.97 8.37
C GLN A 200 13.76 -13.62 7.03
N ALA A 201 13.83 -14.58 6.10
CA ALA A 201 14.36 -14.33 4.76
C ALA A 201 13.54 -13.26 4.02
N ALA A 202 12.22 -13.25 4.15
CA ALA A 202 11.36 -12.27 3.50
C ALA A 202 11.62 -10.83 3.99
N LEU A 203 11.95 -10.64 5.27
CA LEU A 203 12.34 -9.33 5.80
C LEU A 203 13.67 -8.87 5.19
N LYS A 204 14.66 -9.77 5.11
CA LYS A 204 15.95 -9.48 4.45
C LYS A 204 15.77 -9.16 2.97
N VAL A 205 14.91 -9.88 2.27
CA VAL A 205 14.57 -9.60 0.86
C VAL A 205 13.99 -8.20 0.72
N ALA A 206 13.09 -7.79 1.60
CA ALA A 206 12.52 -6.43 1.55
C ALA A 206 13.57 -5.34 1.76
N GLU A 207 14.48 -5.52 2.73
CA GLU A 207 15.62 -4.60 2.96
C GLU A 207 16.55 -4.54 1.74
N GLU A 208 16.89 -5.70 1.17
CA GLU A 208 17.78 -5.81 0.01
C GLU A 208 17.15 -5.19 -1.24
N VAL A 209 15.84 -5.37 -1.44
CA VAL A 209 15.09 -4.73 -2.54
C VAL A 209 15.15 -3.21 -2.40
N ILE A 210 14.90 -2.66 -1.20
CA ILE A 210 14.97 -1.21 -0.95
C ILE A 210 16.38 -0.69 -1.29
N ALA A 211 17.42 -1.37 -0.82
CA ALA A 211 18.80 -0.97 -1.05
C ALA A 211 19.22 -1.08 -2.52
N ARG A 212 18.95 -2.22 -3.17
CA ARG A 212 19.40 -2.50 -4.55
C ARG A 212 18.66 -1.69 -5.60
N MET A 213 17.37 -1.47 -5.41
CA MET A 213 16.55 -0.72 -6.37
C MET A 213 16.68 0.80 -6.16
N GLY A 214 17.45 1.24 -5.15
CA GLY A 214 17.69 2.65 -4.86
C GLY A 214 16.46 3.37 -4.34
N HIS A 215 15.55 2.66 -3.68
CA HIS A 215 14.34 3.25 -3.11
C HIS A 215 14.68 4.18 -1.95
N SER A 216 13.78 5.11 -1.64
CA SER A 216 13.97 6.06 -0.53
C SER A 216 14.18 5.32 0.80
N PRO A 217 15.06 5.80 1.69
CA PRO A 217 15.17 5.27 3.06
C PRO A 217 13.88 5.43 3.89
N ARG A 218 12.95 6.28 3.44
CA ARG A 218 11.62 6.45 4.06
C ARG A 218 10.58 5.46 3.52
N THR A 219 10.97 4.56 2.61
CA THR A 219 10.09 3.50 2.09
C THR A 219 9.58 2.66 3.25
N GLN A 220 8.26 2.54 3.36
CA GLN A 220 7.64 1.78 4.43
C GLN A 220 7.65 0.29 4.08
N VAL A 221 7.97 -0.56 5.05
CA VAL A 221 7.80 -2.01 4.93
C VAL A 221 6.55 -2.43 5.70
N GLU A 222 5.56 -2.95 4.99
CA GLU A 222 4.29 -3.41 5.56
C GLU A 222 4.24 -4.94 5.59
N ILE A 223 4.13 -5.52 6.79
CA ILE A 223 4.11 -6.98 6.98
C ILE A 223 2.66 -7.47 7.03
N LEU A 224 2.32 -8.40 6.14
CA LEU A 224 0.97 -8.90 5.93
C LEU A 224 0.91 -10.42 6.13
N PRO A 225 0.34 -10.91 7.25
CA PRO A 225 -0.03 -12.31 7.37
C PRO A 225 -1.10 -12.69 6.34
N GLN A 226 -1.03 -13.91 5.80
CA GLN A 226 -2.08 -14.43 4.92
C GLN A 226 -3.47 -14.32 5.56
N GLY A 227 -4.43 -13.78 4.81
CA GLY A 227 -5.81 -13.51 5.27
C GLY A 227 -5.99 -12.19 6.02
N ARG A 228 -4.92 -11.40 6.19
CA ARG A 228 -4.92 -10.06 6.80
C ARG A 228 -4.36 -9.00 5.85
N GLU A 229 -4.46 -9.24 4.54
CA GLU A 229 -3.95 -8.32 3.53
C GLU A 229 -4.78 -7.04 3.46
N THR A 230 -4.11 -5.89 3.33
CA THR A 230 -4.75 -4.58 3.23
C THR A 230 -5.32 -4.32 1.84
N PRO A 231 -6.37 -3.51 1.69
CA PRO A 231 -6.91 -3.14 0.37
C PRO A 231 -5.85 -2.53 -0.57
N LEU A 232 -4.90 -1.76 -0.02
CA LEU A 232 -3.79 -1.17 -0.76
C LEU A 232 -2.81 -2.22 -1.30
N PHE A 233 -2.66 -3.37 -0.64
CA PHE A 233 -1.90 -4.51 -1.19
C PHE A 233 -2.71 -5.26 -2.26
N LYS A 234 -4.00 -5.48 -2.01
CA LYS A 234 -4.87 -6.25 -2.91
C LYS A 234 -5.04 -5.62 -4.29
N GLN A 235 -4.90 -4.29 -4.40
CA GLN A 235 -5.02 -3.58 -5.69
C GLN A 235 -4.01 -4.04 -6.75
N PHE A 236 -2.89 -4.64 -6.35
CA PHE A 236 -1.87 -5.13 -7.28
C PHE A 236 -2.24 -6.47 -7.93
N PHE A 237 -3.42 -7.04 -7.66
CA PHE A 237 -3.86 -8.34 -8.14
C PHE A 237 -5.14 -8.23 -8.99
N ALA A 238 -5.24 -9.04 -10.06
CA ALA A 238 -6.30 -8.87 -11.08
C ALA A 238 -7.70 -9.27 -10.62
N SER A 239 -7.83 -10.09 -9.57
CA SER A 239 -9.11 -10.65 -9.09
C SER A 239 -8.95 -11.23 -7.68
N TRP A 240 -8.69 -10.36 -6.70
CA TRP A 240 -8.50 -10.81 -5.31
C TRP A 240 -9.79 -11.42 -4.74
N LYS A 241 -9.71 -12.64 -4.21
CA LYS A 241 -10.80 -13.36 -3.54
C LYS A 241 -10.46 -13.69 -2.10
#